data_AF-A0A259IN35-F1
#
_entry.id   AF-A0A259IN35-F1
#
_cell.length_a   1.000
_cell.length_b   1.000
_cell.length_c   1.000
_cell.angle_alpha   90.00
_cell.angle_beta   90.00
_cell.angle_gamma   90.00
#
_symmetry.space_group_name_H-M   'P 1'
#
loop_
_entity.id
_entity.type
_entity.pdbx_description
1 polymer ?
#
loop_
_entity_poly.entity_id
_entity_poly.type
_entity_poly.pdbx_seq_one_letter_code
_entity_poly.pdbx_strand_id
1 'polypeptide(L)'
;MSKHVAVLMGGWSAERDVSLRSGEACALVLEAAGYRVTRVDVKRDVAEVLARLKPDVALNVLHGCPGEDGTMQGILEILRIPYSHSGVLASALAMDKAQAKIVMAAAGVPVPFGRVVSRAEAARGHVMAPPYVLKPV
;
A
#
# COMPACT_ATOMS: atom_id res chain seq x y z
N MET A 1 -11.97 -28.19 -0.45
CA MET A 1 -12.71 -26.94 -0.73
C MET A 1 -11.77 -25.99 -1.45
N SER A 2 -12.26 -25.20 -2.40
CA SER A 2 -11.45 -24.15 -3.05
C SER A 2 -11.15 -23.04 -2.04
N LYS A 3 -9.90 -22.56 -2.00
CA LYS A 3 -9.49 -21.48 -1.09
C LYS A 3 -10.23 -20.18 -1.47
N HIS A 4 -10.70 -19.47 -0.45
CA HIS A 4 -11.39 -18.20 -0.59
C HIS A 4 -10.41 -17.03 -0.51
N VAL A 5 -10.26 -16.30 -1.62
CA VAL A 5 -9.42 -15.11 -1.72
C VAL A 5 -10.28 -13.85 -1.71
N ALA A 6 -10.04 -12.95 -0.75
CA ALA A 6 -10.57 -11.59 -0.82
C ALA A 6 -9.59 -10.70 -1.59
N VAL A 7 -10.04 -10.10 -2.70
CA VAL A 7 -9.25 -9.13 -3.46
C VAL A 7 -9.63 -7.74 -2.98
N LEU A 8 -8.73 -7.10 -2.23
CA LEU A 8 -8.94 -5.75 -1.71
C LEU A 8 -8.56 -4.72 -2.78
N MET A 9 -9.50 -3.88 -3.17
CA MET A 9 -9.35 -2.94 -4.28
C MET A 9 -10.12 -1.63 -4.00
N GLY A 10 -9.92 -0.62 -4.83
CA GLY A 10 -10.59 0.67 -4.70
C GLY A 10 -9.99 1.55 -3.60
N GLY A 11 -10.76 1.77 -2.52
CA GLY A 11 -10.37 2.71 -1.46
C GLY A 11 -10.70 4.17 -1.80
N TRP A 12 -10.10 5.11 -1.07
CA TRP A 12 -10.35 6.55 -1.20
C TRP A 12 -9.07 7.35 -1.47
N SER A 13 -8.00 6.69 -1.94
CA SER A 13 -6.81 7.37 -2.40
C SER A 13 -7.06 8.06 -3.74
N ALA A 14 -6.17 8.97 -4.14
CA ALA A 14 -6.17 9.55 -5.49
C ALA A 14 -5.94 8.49 -6.58
N GLU A 15 -5.52 7.28 -6.21
CA GLU A 15 -5.16 6.18 -7.10
C GLU A 15 -6.25 5.09 -7.15
N ARG A 16 -7.45 5.38 -6.62
CA ARG A 16 -8.59 4.46 -6.56
C ARG A 16 -8.87 3.75 -7.89
N ASP A 17 -8.93 4.48 -9.00
CA ASP A 17 -9.27 3.91 -10.31
C ASP A 17 -8.20 2.93 -10.80
N VAL A 18 -6.94 3.17 -10.45
CA VAL A 18 -5.84 2.24 -10.71
C VAL A 18 -6.04 0.97 -9.89
N SER A 19 -6.40 1.10 -8.60
CA SER A 19 -6.67 -0.04 -7.73
C SER A 19 -7.85 -0.88 -8.21
N LEU A 20 -8.94 -0.26 -8.66
CA LEU A 20 -10.08 -0.98 -9.21
C LEU A 20 -9.72 -1.78 -10.47
N ARG A 21 -8.95 -1.18 -11.38
CA ARG A 21 -8.51 -1.88 -12.60
C ARG A 21 -7.58 -3.04 -12.30
N SER A 22 -6.58 -2.83 -11.45
CA SER A 22 -5.64 -3.86 -11.02
C SER A 22 -6.35 -5.00 -10.27
N GLY A 23 -7.26 -4.66 -9.35
CA GLY A 23 -8.04 -5.63 -8.59
C GLY A 23 -8.94 -6.50 -9.45
N GLU A 24 -9.61 -5.90 -10.45
CA GLU A 24 -10.46 -6.66 -11.39
C GLU A 24 -9.63 -7.67 -12.19
N ALA A 25 -8.49 -7.24 -12.73
CA ALA A 25 -7.59 -8.12 -13.47
C ALA A 25 -7.09 -9.29 -12.62
N CYS A 26 -6.70 -9.02 -11.37
CA CYS A 26 -6.28 -10.07 -10.43
C CYS A 26 -7.43 -11.04 -10.12
N ALA A 27 -8.64 -10.54 -9.87
CA ALA A 27 -9.79 -11.35 -9.52
C ALA A 27 -10.18 -12.31 -10.66
N LEU A 28 -10.20 -11.84 -11.91
CA LEU A 28 -10.50 -12.68 -13.07
C LEU A 28 -9.50 -13.85 -13.23
N VAL A 29 -8.21 -13.58 -13.03
CA VAL A 29 -7.17 -14.63 -13.12
C VAL A 29 -7.30 -15.64 -11.98
N LEU A 30 -7.59 -15.18 -10.77
CA LEU A 30 -7.82 -16.07 -9.62
C LEU A 30 -9.07 -16.95 -9.83
N GLU A 31 -10.15 -16.39 -10.37
CA GLU A 31 -11.36 -17.15 -10.71
C GLU A 31 -11.07 -18.20 -11.78
N ALA A 32 -10.35 -17.84 -12.83
CA ALA A 32 -9.93 -18.78 -13.88
C ALA A 32 -9.00 -19.89 -13.35
N ALA A 33 -8.22 -19.60 -12.30
CA ALA A 33 -7.41 -20.58 -11.60
C ALA A 33 -8.19 -21.45 -10.59
N GLY A 34 -9.51 -21.26 -10.48
CA GLY A 34 -10.40 -22.09 -9.66
C GLY A 34 -10.53 -21.67 -8.19
N TYR A 35 -10.05 -20.49 -7.82
CA TYR A 35 -10.25 -19.93 -6.48
C TYR A 35 -11.68 -19.40 -6.31
N ARG A 36 -12.22 -19.49 -5.09
CA ARG A 36 -13.41 -18.71 -4.73
C ARG A 36 -12.94 -17.28 -4.48
N VAL A 37 -13.42 -16.31 -5.25
CA VAL A 37 -12.96 -14.92 -5.15
C VAL A 37 -14.08 -14.01 -4.65
N THR A 38 -13.73 -13.06 -3.80
CA THR A 38 -14.61 -11.93 -3.47
C THR A 38 -13.85 -10.64 -3.68
N ARG A 39 -14.34 -9.81 -4.60
CA ARG A 39 -13.86 -8.44 -4.79
C ARG A 39 -14.39 -7.58 -3.64
N VAL A 40 -13.51 -6.88 -2.94
CA VAL A 40 -13.85 -5.99 -1.83
C VAL A 40 -13.39 -4.59 -2.19
N ASP A 41 -14.33 -3.74 -2.60
CA ASP A 41 -14.08 -2.30 -2.70
C ASP A 41 -13.97 -1.70 -1.30
N VAL A 42 -12.74 -1.41 -0.88
CA VAL A 42 -12.40 -1.08 0.51
C VAL A 42 -13.00 0.25 0.91
N LYS A 43 -13.74 0.21 2.02
CA LYS A 43 -14.37 1.34 2.68
C LYS A 43 -13.98 1.35 4.16
N ARG A 44 -14.47 2.34 4.91
CA ARG A 44 -14.11 2.52 6.33
C ARG A 44 -14.61 1.40 7.24
N ASP A 45 -15.56 0.60 6.77
CA ASP A 45 -16.15 -0.58 7.41
C ASP A 45 -15.42 -1.89 7.07
N VAL A 46 -14.27 -1.84 6.39
CA VAL A 46 -13.57 -3.03 5.88
C VAL A 46 -13.28 -4.08 6.96
N ALA A 47 -13.01 -3.67 8.20
CA ALA A 47 -12.80 -4.62 9.30
C ALA A 47 -14.04 -5.49 9.57
N GLU A 48 -15.24 -4.89 9.53
CA GLU A 48 -16.51 -5.62 9.69
C GLU A 48 -16.78 -6.52 8.49
N VAL A 49 -16.56 -6.00 7.27
CA VAL A 49 -16.73 -6.76 6.03
C VAL A 49 -15.85 -8.01 6.06
N LEU A 50 -14.57 -7.88 6.42
CA LEU A 50 -13.63 -9.00 6.48
C LEU A 50 -13.95 -9.97 7.62
N ALA A 51 -14.36 -9.48 8.79
CA ALA A 51 -14.78 -10.33 9.91
C ALA A 51 -16.01 -11.20 9.59
N ARG A 52 -16.91 -10.68 8.74
CA ARG A 52 -18.07 -11.41 8.23
C ARG A 52 -17.70 -12.37 7.10
N LEU A 53 -16.85 -11.92 6.18
CA LEU A 53 -16.46 -12.67 4.98
C LEU A 53 -15.57 -13.88 5.31
N LYS A 54 -14.67 -13.73 6.29
CA LYS A 54 -13.71 -14.75 6.74
C LYS A 54 -12.96 -15.44 5.57
N PRO A 55 -12.28 -14.68 4.70
CA PRO A 55 -11.51 -15.28 3.61
C PRO A 55 -10.31 -16.06 4.17
N ASP A 56 -9.82 -17.03 3.41
CA ASP A 56 -8.61 -17.79 3.76
C ASP A 56 -7.34 -16.94 3.59
N VAL A 57 -7.38 -15.96 2.67
CA VAL A 57 -6.28 -15.03 2.37
C VAL A 57 -6.82 -13.75 1.72
N ALA A 58 -6.15 -12.62 1.96
CA ALA A 58 -6.41 -11.36 1.27
C ALA A 58 -5.29 -11.04 0.27
N LEU A 59 -5.67 -10.78 -0.99
CA LEU A 59 -4.79 -10.15 -1.96
C LEU A 59 -4.98 -8.64 -1.85
N ASN A 60 -3.98 -7.92 -1.32
CA ASN A 60 -4.02 -6.46 -1.22
C ASN A 60 -3.62 -5.83 -2.56
N VAL A 61 -4.57 -5.21 -3.26
CA VAL A 61 -4.40 -4.51 -4.54
C VAL A 61 -4.78 -3.02 -4.41
N LEU A 62 -4.73 -2.49 -3.20
CA LEU A 62 -4.88 -1.06 -2.94
C LEU A 62 -3.63 -0.30 -3.38
N HIS A 63 -3.83 0.92 -3.87
CA HIS A 63 -2.75 1.86 -4.21
C HIS A 63 -2.83 3.12 -3.35
N GLY A 64 -1.68 3.60 -2.89
CA GLY A 64 -1.56 4.71 -1.97
C GLY A 64 -2.11 4.38 -0.58
N CYS A 65 -2.48 5.43 0.18
CA CYS A 65 -3.06 5.27 1.50
C CYS A 65 -4.57 4.94 1.42
N PRO A 66 -5.07 3.87 2.07
CA PRO A 66 -4.44 3.12 3.19
C PRO A 66 -3.79 1.78 2.80
N GLY A 67 -3.56 1.52 1.51
CA GLY A 67 -3.09 0.23 0.99
C GLY A 67 -1.61 -0.07 1.20
N GLU A 68 -0.78 0.95 1.12
CA GLU A 68 0.68 0.82 1.00
C GLU A 68 1.43 1.37 2.23
N ASP A 69 0.73 1.99 3.18
CA ASP A 69 1.30 2.68 4.34
C ASP A 69 1.32 1.85 5.64
N GLY A 70 0.87 0.60 5.59
CA GLY A 70 0.76 -0.29 6.75
C GLY A 70 -0.62 -0.26 7.43
N THR A 71 -1.52 0.64 7.05
CA THR A 71 -2.86 0.76 7.69
C THR A 71 -3.72 -0.47 7.41
N MET A 72 -3.87 -0.86 6.14
CA MET A 72 -4.65 -2.04 5.79
C MET A 72 -4.01 -3.32 6.32
N GLN A 73 -2.68 -3.40 6.28
CA GLN A 73 -1.89 -4.50 6.85
C GLN A 73 -2.20 -4.64 8.34
N GLY A 74 -2.28 -3.54 9.09
CA GLY A 74 -2.62 -3.56 10.51
C GLY A 74 -3.99 -4.18 10.79
N ILE A 75 -5.00 -3.88 9.97
CA ILE A 75 -6.32 -4.53 10.08
C ILE A 75 -6.19 -6.04 9.82
N LEU A 76 -5.43 -6.45 8.80
CA LEU A 76 -5.25 -7.86 8.45
C LEU A 76 -4.50 -8.64 9.53
N GLU A 77 -3.50 -8.03 10.18
CA GLU A 77 -2.80 -8.57 11.35
C GLU A 77 -3.77 -8.80 12.53
N ILE A 78 -4.59 -7.79 12.86
CA ILE A 78 -5.58 -7.90 13.96
C ILE A 78 -6.59 -9.02 13.68
N LEU A 79 -7.09 -9.10 12.44
CA LEU A 79 -8.04 -10.13 12.04
C LEU A 79 -7.39 -11.50 11.79
N ARG A 80 -6.05 -11.59 11.85
CA ARG A 80 -5.26 -12.79 11.54
C ARG A 80 -5.59 -13.40 10.17
N ILE A 81 -5.83 -12.54 9.18
CA ILE A 81 -6.06 -12.95 7.80
C ILE A 81 -4.70 -12.92 7.09
N PRO A 82 -4.17 -14.04 6.59
CA PRO A 82 -2.95 -14.03 5.78
C PRO A 82 -3.11 -13.11 4.56
N TYR A 83 -2.07 -12.40 4.17
CA TYR A 83 -2.14 -11.45 3.06
C TYR A 83 -0.87 -11.37 2.22
N SER A 84 -1.00 -10.83 1.02
CA SER A 84 0.11 -10.65 0.09
C SER A 84 1.00 -9.45 0.43
N HIS A 85 2.22 -9.45 -0.12
CA HIS A 85 3.21 -8.37 -0.05
C HIS A 85 3.85 -8.19 1.34
N SER A 86 4.14 -6.95 1.71
CA SER A 86 4.90 -6.58 2.91
C SER A 86 4.00 -6.40 4.12
N GLY A 87 4.55 -6.67 5.32
CA GLY A 87 3.86 -6.40 6.57
C GLY A 87 3.91 -4.93 7.01
N VAL A 88 3.24 -4.62 8.13
CA VAL A 88 3.00 -3.25 8.62
C VAL A 88 4.25 -2.36 8.60
N LEU A 89 5.33 -2.80 9.25
CA LEU A 89 6.56 -2.00 9.38
C LEU A 89 7.21 -1.73 8.03
N ALA A 90 7.31 -2.75 7.19
CA ALA A 90 7.94 -2.63 5.88
C ALA A 90 7.14 -1.69 4.95
N SER A 91 5.81 -1.80 4.96
CA SER A 91 4.92 -0.88 4.23
C SER A 91 5.08 0.57 4.71
N ALA A 92 5.00 0.80 6.03
CA ALA A 92 5.13 2.13 6.60
C ALA A 92 6.50 2.78 6.29
N LEU A 93 7.59 2.02 6.46
CA LEU A 93 8.94 2.50 6.17
C LEU A 93 9.15 2.81 4.68
N ALA A 94 8.61 1.98 3.79
CA ALA A 94 8.76 2.17 2.35
C ALA A 94 7.94 3.37 1.84
N MET A 95 6.79 3.65 2.46
CA MET A 95 5.93 4.78 2.08
C MET A 95 6.56 6.14 2.47
N ASP A 96 7.26 6.20 3.61
CA ASP A 96 8.03 7.38 4.02
C ASP A 96 9.43 7.36 3.38
N LYS A 97 9.63 8.18 2.34
CA LYS A 97 10.89 8.19 1.59
C LYS A 97 12.08 8.69 2.40
N ALA A 98 11.85 9.47 3.46
CA ALA A 98 12.94 9.92 4.33
C ALA A 98 13.39 8.76 5.24
N GLN A 99 12.44 8.04 5.85
CA GLN A 99 12.74 6.88 6.68
C GLN A 99 13.34 5.73 5.86
N ALA A 100 12.78 5.43 4.68
CA ALA A 100 13.32 4.42 3.76
C ALA A 100 14.81 4.66 3.47
N LYS A 101 15.19 5.91 3.17
CA LYS A 101 16.58 6.27 2.88
C LYS A 101 17.52 6.05 4.07
N ILE A 102 17.07 6.36 5.29
CA ILE A 102 17.85 6.14 6.51
C ILE A 102 18.13 4.65 6.69
N VAL A 103 17.08 3.82 6.58
CA VAL A 103 17.20 2.36 6.75
C VAL A 103 18.07 1.75 5.65
N MET A 104 17.87 2.16 4.38
CA MET A 104 18.68 1.70 3.25
C MET A 104 20.15 2.08 3.40
N ALA A 105 20.46 3.33 3.75
CA ALA A 105 21.83 3.77 3.95
C ALA A 105 22.52 3.02 5.10
N ALA A 106 21.81 2.80 6.21
CA ALA A 106 22.31 2.00 7.34
C ALA A 106 22.63 0.55 6.94
N ALA A 107 21.91 0.00 5.96
CA ALA A 107 22.16 -1.32 5.37
C ALA A 107 23.23 -1.31 4.26
N GLY A 108 23.89 -0.19 3.99
CA GLY A 108 24.91 -0.07 2.94
C GLY A 108 24.36 0.05 1.51
N VAL A 109 23.04 0.26 1.35
CA VAL A 109 22.43 0.50 0.03
C VAL A 109 22.64 1.98 -0.36
N PRO A 110 23.19 2.27 -1.55
CA PRO A 110 23.34 3.65 -2.01
C PRO A 110 21.99 4.37 -2.13
N VAL A 111 21.90 5.56 -1.53
CA VAL A 111 20.72 6.42 -1.62
C VAL A 111 21.11 7.82 -2.10
N PRO A 112 20.25 8.51 -2.87
CA PRO A 112 20.55 9.86 -3.33
C PRO A 112 20.53 10.85 -2.17
N PHE A 113 21.59 11.67 -2.09
CA PHE A 113 21.65 12.81 -1.18
C PHE A 113 20.45 13.74 -1.39
N GLY A 114 19.95 14.28 -0.29
CA GLY A 114 18.85 15.24 -0.29
C GLY A 114 18.48 15.62 1.13
N ARG A 115 17.52 16.53 1.25
CA ARG A 115 17.01 16.99 2.53
C ARG A 115 15.49 17.08 2.51
N VAL A 116 14.87 16.86 3.66
CA VAL A 116 13.45 17.13 3.86
C VAL A 116 13.29 18.62 4.15
N VAL A 117 12.32 19.25 3.50
CA VAL A 117 12.01 20.67 3.69
C VAL A 117 10.50 20.84 3.83
N SER A 118 10.08 21.81 4.61
CA SER A 118 8.67 22.22 4.66
C SER A 118 8.25 22.86 3.33
N ARG A 119 6.93 22.86 3.07
CA ARG A 119 6.36 23.59 1.92
C ARG A 119 6.73 25.08 1.95
N ALA A 120 6.75 25.68 3.14
CA ALA A 120 7.10 27.09 3.31
C ALA A 120 8.56 27.37 2.94
N GLU A 121 9.49 26.48 3.28
CA GLU A 121 10.89 26.59 2.87
C GLU A 121 11.05 26.44 1.36
N ALA A 122 10.42 25.43 0.77
CA ALA A 122 10.47 25.20 -0.67
C ALA A 122 9.90 26.36 -1.49
N ALA A 123 8.92 27.09 -0.94
CA ALA A 123 8.31 28.24 -1.60
C ALA A 123 9.18 29.51 -1.61
N ARG A 124 10.20 29.60 -0.73
CA ARG A 124 11.06 30.80 -0.64
C ARG A 124 12.15 30.86 -1.70
N GLY A 125 12.47 29.75 -2.35
CA GLY A 125 13.52 29.69 -3.37
C GLY A 125 14.18 28.31 -3.45
N HIS A 126 15.31 28.24 -4.15
CA HIS A 126 16.04 26.99 -4.30
C HIS A 126 16.58 26.47 -2.96
N VAL A 127 16.25 25.22 -2.68
CA VAL A 127 16.67 24.55 -1.45
C VAL A 127 18.05 23.92 -1.57
N MET A 128 18.53 23.69 -2.79
CA MET A 128 19.85 23.15 -3.10
C MET A 128 20.32 23.76 -4.42
N ALA A 129 21.60 23.59 -4.76
CA ALA A 129 22.10 23.95 -6.08
C ALA A 129 21.35 23.12 -7.15
N PRO A 130 20.76 23.75 -8.18
CA PRO A 130 20.09 23.03 -9.27
C PRO A 130 21.11 22.30 -10.17
N PRO A 131 20.71 21.18 -10.82
CA PRO A 131 19.37 20.60 -10.83
C PRO A 131 19.08 19.69 -9.62
N TYR A 132 17.83 19.67 -9.15
CA TYR A 132 17.36 18.71 -8.14
C TYR A 132 15.89 18.32 -8.39
N VAL A 133 15.47 17.19 -7.82
CA VAL A 133 14.07 16.72 -7.86
C VAL A 133 13.38 17.07 -6.54
N LEU A 134 12.25 17.75 -6.61
CA LEU A 134 11.35 17.97 -5.48
C LEU A 134 10.18 16.98 -5.57
N LYS A 135 9.92 16.23 -4.49
CA LYS A 135 8.82 15.27 -4.42
C LYS A 135 8.21 15.23 -3.02
N PRO A 136 6.92 14.85 -2.88
CA PRO A 136 6.35 14.52 -1.58
C PRO A 136 7.17 13.44 -0.87
N VAL A 137 7.35 13.61 0.44
CA VAL A 137 7.96 12.59 1.31
C VAL A 137 7.14 11.31 1.25
#